data_AF-A0A9E3XX53-F1
#
_entry.id   AF-A0A9E3XX53-F1
#
_cell.length_a   1.000
_cell.length_b   1.000
_cell.length_c   1.000
_cell.angle_alpha   90.00
_cell.angle_beta   90.00
_cell.angle_gamma   90.00
#
_symmetry.space_group_name_H-M   'P 1'
#
loop_
_entity.id
_entity.type
_entity.pdbx_description
1 polymer ?
#
loop_
_entity_poly.entity_id
_entity_poly.type
_entity_poly.pdbx_seq_one_letter_code
_entity_poly.pdbx_strand_id
1 'polypeptide(L)'
;VSQFEQQVRAVCGLALGDTALGVPGVAMVNLLGDLWAKGEPAWAAALAEPHAHLHLYGKAEARPGRKMGHLTVTTGTAMGATSLARRLRMRLTR
;
A
#
# COMPACT_ATOMS: atom_id res chain seq x y z
N VAL A 1 8.25 -3.00 -13.19
CA VAL A 1 6.92 -3.41 -13.70
C VAL A 1 6.00 -3.72 -12.52
N SER A 2 4.69 -3.45 -12.60
CA SER A 2 3.72 -3.91 -11.60
C SER A 2 2.89 -5.10 -12.11
N GLN A 3 2.19 -5.81 -11.22
CA GLN A 3 1.24 -6.86 -11.64
C GLN A 3 0.16 -6.34 -12.60
N PHE A 4 -0.26 -5.07 -12.45
CA PHE A 4 -1.27 -4.45 -13.33
C PHE A 4 -0.70 -4.21 -14.73
N GLU A 5 0.55 -3.74 -14.81
CA GLU A 5 1.25 -3.57 -16.08
C GLU A 5 1.53 -4.92 -16.76
N GLN A 6 1.92 -5.95 -15.99
CA GLN A 6 2.08 -7.32 -16.52
C GLN A 6 0.77 -7.88 -17.06
N GLN A 7 -0.36 -7.64 -16.39
CA GLN A 7 -1.66 -8.08 -16.87
C GLN A 7 -2.00 -7.46 -18.23
N VAL A 8 -1.78 -6.14 -18.40
CA VAL A 8 -1.99 -5.47 -19.69
C VAL A 8 -1.09 -6.07 -20.77
N ARG A 9 0.21 -6.25 -20.48
CA ARG A 9 1.15 -6.86 -21.42
C ARG A 9 0.71 -8.25 -21.86
N ALA A 10 0.33 -9.10 -20.92
CA ALA A 10 -0.10 -10.46 -21.19
C ALA A 10 -1.36 -10.51 -22.08
N VAL A 11 -2.38 -9.70 -21.76
CA VAL A 11 -3.64 -9.66 -22.52
C VAL A 11 -3.44 -9.06 -23.92
N CYS A 12 -2.54 -8.10 -24.07
CA CYS A 12 -2.26 -7.46 -25.36
C CYS A 12 -1.20 -8.18 -26.21
N GLY A 13 -0.67 -9.33 -25.77
CA GLY A 13 0.36 -10.08 -26.50
C GLY A 13 1.71 -9.35 -26.58
N LEU A 14 2.00 -8.45 -25.63
CA LEU A 14 3.27 -7.74 -25.54
C LEU A 14 4.31 -8.59 -24.78
N ALA A 15 5.59 -8.32 -25.00
CA ALA A 15 6.66 -8.91 -24.21
C ALA A 15 6.47 -8.60 -22.72
N LEU A 16 6.61 -9.62 -21.87
CA LEU A 16 6.50 -9.48 -20.42
C LEU A 16 7.68 -8.69 -19.86
N GLY A 17 7.44 -7.90 -18.81
CA GLY A 17 8.49 -7.17 -18.10
C GLY A 17 9.22 -8.03 -17.07
N ASP A 18 10.39 -7.58 -16.64
CA ASP A 18 11.18 -8.19 -15.56
C ASP A 18 10.47 -8.09 -14.20
N THR A 19 10.29 -9.22 -13.52
CA THR A 19 9.61 -9.33 -12.22
C THR A 19 10.57 -9.42 -11.02
N ALA A 20 11.87 -9.20 -11.23
CA ALA A 20 12.82 -9.11 -10.13
C ALA A 20 12.39 -8.06 -9.10
N LEU A 21 12.60 -8.38 -7.82
CA LEU A 21 12.29 -7.44 -6.76
C LEU A 21 13.30 -6.29 -6.80
N GLY A 22 12.83 -5.07 -7.11
CA GLY A 22 13.71 -3.90 -7.26
C GLY A 22 14.24 -3.29 -5.95
N VAL A 23 13.84 -3.83 -4.79
CA VAL A 23 14.24 -3.32 -3.46
C VAL A 23 14.56 -4.46 -2.50
N PRO A 24 15.47 -4.26 -1.51
CA PRO A 24 15.82 -5.32 -0.55
C PRO A 24 14.69 -5.74 0.39
N GLY A 25 13.72 -4.86 0.61
CA GLY A 25 12.60 -5.11 1.51
C GLY A 25 11.37 -4.34 1.10
N VAL A 26 10.24 -5.02 1.01
CA VAL A 26 8.93 -4.41 0.75
C VAL A 26 7.86 -5.07 1.61
N ALA A 27 6.90 -4.28 2.09
CA ALA A 27 5.71 -4.79 2.75
C ALA A 27 4.50 -3.94 2.34
N MET A 28 3.34 -4.59 2.22
CA MET A 28 2.08 -3.92 1.91
C MET A 28 1.07 -4.20 3.02
N VAL A 29 0.33 -3.17 3.44
CA VAL A 29 -0.76 -3.31 4.41
C VAL A 29 -2.05 -2.74 3.85
N ASN A 30 -3.13 -3.51 3.96
CA ASN A 30 -4.46 -3.06 3.55
C ASN A 30 -4.99 -2.00 4.51
N LEU A 31 -5.63 -0.98 3.94
CA LEU A 31 -6.41 0.00 4.65
C LEU A 31 -7.88 -0.41 4.53
N LEU A 32 -8.48 -0.84 5.64
CA LEU A 32 -9.87 -1.26 5.70
C LEU A 32 -10.74 -0.10 6.15
N GLY A 33 -12.04 -0.12 5.81
CA GLY A 33 -12.98 0.96 6.14
C GLY A 33 -13.11 1.22 7.64
N ASP A 34 -12.75 0.25 8.48
CA ASP A 34 -12.64 0.39 9.94
C ASP A 34 -11.72 1.54 10.38
N LEU A 35 -10.75 1.92 9.54
CA LEU A 35 -9.90 3.10 9.76
C LEU A 35 -10.68 4.41 9.84
N TRP A 36 -11.84 4.49 9.18
CA TRP A 36 -12.69 5.68 9.15
C TRP A 36 -13.70 5.73 10.30
N ALA A 37 -13.70 4.73 11.20
CA ALA A 37 -14.70 4.63 12.27
C ALA A 37 -14.70 5.86 13.22
N LYS A 38 -13.58 6.57 13.32
CA LYS A 38 -13.41 7.80 14.11
C LYS A 38 -13.19 9.04 13.24
N GLY A 39 -13.68 9.02 12.00
CA GLY A 39 -13.47 10.06 11.00
C GLY A 39 -12.22 9.83 10.15
N GLU A 40 -11.77 10.88 9.47
CA GLU A 40 -10.71 10.76 8.46
C GLU A 40 -9.37 10.30 9.07
N PRO A 41 -8.73 9.24 8.54
CA PRO A 41 -7.45 8.76 9.04
C PRO A 41 -6.36 9.82 8.98
N ALA A 42 -5.37 9.70 9.86
CA ALA A 42 -4.29 10.69 9.99
C ALA A 42 -3.24 10.58 8.87
N TRP A 43 -3.62 10.91 7.63
CA TRP A 43 -2.78 10.74 6.42
C TRP A 43 -1.42 11.40 6.50
N ALA A 44 -1.31 12.53 7.22
CA ALA A 44 -0.06 13.24 7.42
C ALA A 44 1.05 12.31 7.96
N ALA A 45 0.72 11.33 8.82
CA ALA A 45 1.70 10.38 9.34
C ALA A 45 2.27 9.44 8.26
N ALA A 46 1.47 9.06 7.27
CA ALA A 46 1.91 8.22 6.15
C ALA A 46 2.61 9.05 5.06
N LEU A 47 2.10 10.25 4.77
CA LEU A 47 2.67 11.14 3.75
C LEU A 47 4.01 11.75 4.16
N ALA A 48 4.28 11.85 5.47
CA ALA A 48 5.57 12.30 5.98
C ALA A 48 6.66 11.22 5.96
N GLU A 49 6.33 9.95 5.67
CA GLU A 49 7.29 8.86 5.60
C GLU A 49 7.82 8.69 4.17
N PRO A 50 9.10 9.02 3.89
CA PRO A 50 9.65 8.96 2.52
C PRO A 50 9.61 7.57 1.89
N HIS A 51 9.59 6.53 2.73
CA HIS A 51 9.59 5.14 2.30
C HIS A 51 8.19 4.54 2.13
N ALA A 52 7.14 5.34 2.28
CA ALA A 52 5.75 4.89 2.21
C ALA A 52 5.03 5.47 1.00
N HIS A 53 4.32 4.60 0.27
CA HIS A 53 3.47 4.96 -0.85
C HIS A 53 2.01 4.65 -0.50
N LEU A 54 1.19 5.70 -0.40
CA LEU A 54 -0.24 5.59 -0.13
C LEU A 54 -1.04 5.45 -1.43
N HIS A 55 -1.83 4.39 -1.52
CA HIS A 55 -2.76 4.17 -2.62
C HIS A 55 -4.19 4.07 -2.08
N LEU A 56 -5.01 5.07 -2.38
CA LEU A 56 -6.44 5.08 -2.07
C LEU A 56 -7.26 4.76 -3.33
N TYR A 57 -8.34 3.99 -3.17
CA TYR A 57 -9.15 3.52 -4.30
C TYR A 57 -10.28 4.47 -4.71
N GLY A 58 -10.39 5.65 -4.10
CA GLY A 58 -11.46 6.62 -4.41
C GLY A 58 -12.88 6.11 -4.12
N LYS A 59 -13.03 5.13 -3.23
CA LYS A 59 -14.35 4.58 -2.85
C LYS A 59 -15.11 5.60 -2.01
N ALA A 60 -16.34 5.92 -2.41
CA ALA A 60 -17.17 6.94 -1.77
C ALA A 60 -17.53 6.64 -0.29
N GLU A 61 -17.55 5.37 0.12
CA GLU A 61 -18.03 4.98 1.45
C GLU A 61 -17.08 3.98 2.12
N ALA A 62 -16.65 4.28 3.35
CA ALA A 62 -15.89 3.36 4.18
C ALA A 62 -16.85 2.48 4.99
N ARG A 63 -16.84 1.16 4.72
CA ARG A 63 -17.61 0.16 5.47
C ARG A 63 -16.68 -0.78 6.23
N PRO A 64 -17.08 -1.34 7.39
CA PRO A 64 -16.28 -2.34 8.11
C PRO A 64 -15.80 -3.46 7.18
N GLY A 65 -14.51 -3.79 7.25
CA GLY A 65 -13.87 -4.81 6.41
C GLY A 65 -13.69 -4.44 4.92
N ARG A 66 -14.25 -3.33 4.42
CA ARG A 66 -14.11 -2.92 3.02
C ARG A 66 -12.69 -2.44 2.77
N LYS A 67 -11.97 -3.01 1.79
CA LYS A 67 -10.66 -2.50 1.37
C LYS A 67 -10.82 -1.10 0.73
N MET A 68 -10.24 -0.09 1.35
CA MET A 68 -10.30 1.31 0.91
C MET A 68 -9.00 1.78 0.24
N GLY A 69 -7.90 1.09 0.52
CA GLY A 69 -6.60 1.39 -0.06
C GLY A 69 -5.53 0.43 0.46
N HIS A 70 -4.28 0.79 0.24
CA HIS A 70 -3.13 0.14 0.84
C HIS A 70 -1.97 1.13 1.03
N LEU A 71 -1.07 0.80 1.95
CA LEU A 71 0.26 1.40 2.05
C LEU A 71 1.28 0.37 1.60
N THR A 72 2.18 0.77 0.71
CA THR A 72 3.37 -0.01 0.35
C THR A 72 4.58 0.68 0.96
N VAL A 73 5.43 -0.08 1.65
CA VAL A 73 6.63 0.43 2.33
C VAL A 73 7.85 -0.29 1.82
N THR A 74 8.91 0.44 1.49
CA THR A 74 10.17 -0.11 1.00
C THR A 74 11.34 0.22 1.95
N THR A 75 12.17 -0.75 2.32
CA THR A 75 13.33 -0.52 3.19
C THR A 75 14.51 -1.43 2.80
N GLY A 76 15.61 -1.37 3.55
CA GLY A 76 16.77 -2.25 3.37
C GLY A 76 16.56 -3.72 3.75
N THR A 77 15.45 -4.10 4.40
CA THR A 77 15.15 -5.51 4.72
C THR A 77 13.64 -5.78 4.74
N ALA A 78 13.23 -7.02 4.46
CA ALA A 78 11.82 -7.41 4.57
C ALA A 78 11.24 -7.20 5.99
N MET A 79 12.05 -7.46 7.02
CA MET A 79 11.66 -7.25 8.42
C MET A 79 11.50 -5.76 8.76
N GLY A 80 12.39 -4.91 8.26
CA GLY A 80 12.29 -3.45 8.40
C GLY A 80 11.01 -2.92 7.74
N ALA A 81 10.72 -3.35 6.51
CA ALA A 81 9.53 -2.93 5.78
C ALA A 81 8.24 -3.34 6.50
N THR A 82 8.19 -4.59 6.99
CA THR A 82 7.04 -5.10 7.75
C THR A 82 6.83 -4.30 9.04
N SER A 83 7.91 -4.00 9.77
CA SER A 83 7.85 -3.27 11.03
C SER A 83 7.39 -1.82 10.83
N LEU A 84 7.90 -1.16 9.79
CA LEU A 84 7.50 0.20 9.45
C LEU A 84 6.05 0.27 8.95
N ALA A 85 5.63 -0.65 8.05
CA ALA A 85 4.26 -0.73 7.56
C ALA A 85 3.23 -0.89 8.69
N ARG A 86 3.51 -1.77 9.67
CA ARG A 86 2.66 -1.93 10.87
C ARG A 86 2.60 -0.66 11.71
N ARG A 87 3.75 -0.01 11.94
CA ARG A 87 3.83 1.23 12.71
C ARG A 87 3.02 2.36 12.08
N LEU A 88 3.18 2.58 10.78
CA LEU A 88 2.40 3.58 10.04
C LEU A 88 0.91 3.27 10.08
N ARG A 89 0.53 2.00 9.87
CA ARG A 89 -0.86 1.56 9.94
C ARG A 89 -1.52 1.85 11.28
N MET A 90 -0.78 1.74 12.39
CA MET A 90 -1.28 2.09 13.72
C MET A 90 -1.44 3.61 13.90
N ARG A 91 -0.50 4.41 13.37
CA ARG A 91 -0.55 5.88 13.43
C ARG A 91 -1.66 6.52 12.62
N LEU A 92 -2.29 5.76 11.71
CA LEU A 92 -3.44 6.23 10.94
C LEU A 92 -4.73 6.29 11.76
N THR A 93 -4.82 5.55 12.87
CA THR A 93 -5.97 5.59 13.77
C THR A 93 -5.87 6.81 14.69
N ARG A 94 -6.95 7.59 14.78
CA ARG A 94 -7.08 8.67 15.78
C ARG A 94 -7.47 8.13 17.16
#